data_AF-A0A1B8XUW4-F1
#
_entry.id   AF-A0A1B8XUW4-F1
#
_cell.length_a   1.000
_cell.length_b   1.000
_cell.length_c   1.000
_cell.angle_alpha   90.00
_cell.angle_beta   90.00
_cell.angle_gamma   90.00
#
_symmetry.space_group_name_H-M   'P 1'
#
loop_
_entity.id
_entity.type
_entity.pdbx_description
1 polymer ?
#
loop_
_entity_poly.entity_id
_entity_poly.type
_entity_poly.pdbx_seq_one_letter_code
_entity_poly.pdbx_strand_id
1 'polypeptide(L)'
;MRRFALSTLRDFGMGRKTIEDTIVEESGCLVETFKSHEGKPFDNTLILNAAVANIIVHILLNHRFDYQDPTLIKLIKSVSENVKIAGSPIVMLYNTYPSIMGWIPGSHKTVFENFQKLSNFLKETFTKRRDQLDVNDQRDLIDAFLVKQQEEKSSSKKFFHDENLKVLLGDLFAAGMETTSTTLRWGI
;
A
#
# COMPACT_ATOMS: atom_id res chain seq x y z
N MET A 1 11.92 -6.34 -11.25
CA MET A 1 10.98 -5.66 -10.34
C MET A 1 11.04 -4.14 -10.37
N ARG A 2 12.11 -3.48 -9.92
CA ARG A 2 12.17 -1.99 -9.89
C ARG A 2 11.84 -1.30 -11.22
N ARG A 3 12.44 -1.75 -12.33
CA ARG A 3 12.18 -1.20 -13.67
C ARG A 3 10.71 -1.34 -14.09
N PHE A 4 10.12 -2.50 -13.81
CA PHE A 4 8.69 -2.75 -14.05
C PHE A 4 7.86 -1.77 -13.23
N ALA A 5 8.01 -1.77 -11.89
CA ALA A 5 7.24 -0.92 -10.99
C ALA A 5 7.30 0.57 -11.37
N LEU A 6 8.48 1.11 -11.68
CA LEU A 6 8.63 2.51 -12.07
C LEU A 6 7.96 2.83 -13.42
N SER A 7 8.05 1.93 -14.40
CA SER A 7 7.34 2.13 -15.67
C SER A 7 5.84 2.12 -15.44
N THR A 8 5.35 1.10 -14.72
CA THR A 8 3.93 0.89 -14.46
C THR A 8 3.32 2.02 -13.63
N LEU A 9 4.00 2.50 -12.58
CA LEU A 9 3.56 3.67 -11.81
C LEU A 9 3.42 4.91 -12.70
N ARG A 10 4.39 5.15 -13.59
CA ARG A 10 4.36 6.28 -14.52
C ARG A 10 3.25 6.16 -15.57
N ASP A 11 2.92 4.93 -15.97
CA ASP A 11 1.86 4.67 -16.94
C ASP A 11 0.47 4.83 -16.29
N PHE A 12 0.31 4.44 -15.02
CA PHE A 12 -0.91 4.67 -14.21
C PHE A 12 -0.94 6.00 -13.46
N GLY A 13 -0.16 6.97 -13.94
CA GLY A 13 -0.38 8.37 -13.60
C GLY A 13 0.64 9.02 -12.69
N MET A 14 1.57 8.29 -12.07
CA MET A 14 2.62 8.93 -11.27
C MET A 14 3.47 9.88 -12.15
N GLY A 15 3.33 11.19 -11.91
CA GLY A 15 3.96 12.23 -12.72
C GLY A 15 3.23 12.58 -14.03
N ARG A 16 1.95 12.21 -14.19
CA ARG A 16 1.07 12.60 -15.30
C ARG A 16 -0.24 13.20 -14.77
N LYS A 17 -1.04 13.82 -15.64
CA LYS A 17 -2.35 14.41 -15.27
C LYS A 17 -3.36 13.40 -14.73
N THR A 18 -3.27 12.13 -15.09
CA THR A 18 -4.27 11.13 -14.66
C THR A 18 -4.29 10.91 -13.14
N ILE A 19 -3.16 11.04 -12.44
CA ILE A 19 -3.16 10.99 -10.97
C ILE A 19 -3.63 12.31 -10.34
N GLU A 20 -3.52 13.42 -11.07
CA GLU A 20 -3.95 14.73 -10.59
C GLU A 20 -5.46 14.72 -10.32
N ASP A 21 -6.24 14.14 -11.24
CA ASP A 21 -7.68 13.99 -11.08
C ASP A 21 -8.02 13.18 -9.81
N THR A 22 -7.32 12.07 -9.57
CA THR A 22 -7.48 11.26 -8.34
C THR A 22 -7.13 12.06 -7.08
N ILE A 23 -6.03 12.83 -7.11
CA ILE A 23 -5.61 13.66 -5.96
C ILE A 23 -6.63 14.76 -5.70
N VAL A 24 -7.16 15.40 -6.74
CA VAL A 24 -8.18 16.44 -6.63
C VAL A 24 -9.48 15.87 -6.07
N GLU A 25 -9.91 14.70 -6.54
CA GLU A 25 -11.08 13.98 -6.02
C GLU A 25 -10.91 13.67 -4.53
N GLU A 26 -9.79 13.05 -4.14
CA GLU A 26 -9.52 12.74 -2.73
C GLU A 26 -9.38 14.00 -1.87
N SER A 27 -8.82 15.08 -2.41
CA SER A 27 -8.76 16.37 -1.71
C SER A 27 -10.16 16.93 -1.46
N GLY A 28 -11.08 16.78 -2.41
CA GLY A 28 -12.49 17.12 -2.24
C GLY A 28 -13.13 16.35 -1.09
N CYS A 29 -13.00 15.02 -1.09
CA CYS A 29 -13.51 14.17 -0.01
C CYS A 29 -12.90 14.50 1.36
N LEU A 30 -11.60 14.80 1.40
CA LEU A 30 -10.91 15.19 2.63
C LEU A 30 -11.47 16.51 3.19
N VAL A 31 -11.67 17.51 2.33
CA VAL A 31 -12.24 18.81 2.71
C VAL A 31 -13.67 18.65 3.23
N GLU A 32 -14.51 17.84 2.57
CA GLU A 32 -15.87 17.55 3.03
C GLU A 32 -15.86 16.86 4.39
N THR A 33 -14.96 15.89 4.59
CA THR A 33 -14.79 15.20 5.87
C THR A 33 -14.38 16.20 6.97
N PHE A 34 -13.47 17.12 6.69
CA PHE A 34 -13.06 18.12 7.68
C PHE A 34 -14.21 19.09 8.01
N LYS A 35 -14.98 19.54 7.01
CA LYS A 35 -16.15 20.40 7.22
C LYS A 35 -17.21 19.72 8.09
N SER A 36 -17.39 18.40 7.97
CA SER A 36 -18.36 17.64 8.77
C SER A 36 -18.11 17.68 10.29
N HIS A 37 -16.89 18.04 10.72
CA HIS A 37 -16.57 18.19 12.14
C HIS A 37 -17.02 19.54 12.72
N GLU A 38 -17.54 20.47 11.90
CA GLU A 38 -18.16 21.73 12.35
C GLU A 38 -17.25 22.58 13.27
N GLY A 39 -15.94 22.55 13.04
CA GLY A 39 -14.95 23.26 13.86
C GLY A 39 -14.67 22.65 15.23
N LYS A 40 -15.26 21.49 15.56
CA LYS A 40 -14.95 20.74 16.78
C LYS A 40 -13.56 20.07 16.64
N PRO A 41 -12.78 19.94 17.73
CA PRO A 41 -11.53 19.20 17.70
C PRO A 41 -11.76 17.72 17.30
N PHE A 42 -10.86 17.18 16.48
CA PHE A 42 -10.89 15.78 16.05
C PHE A 42 -9.47 15.26 15.79
N ASP A 43 -9.31 13.93 15.83
CA ASP A 43 -8.06 13.28 15.41
C ASP A 43 -8.06 13.10 13.89
N ASN A 44 -7.18 13.83 13.22
CA ASN A 44 -7.04 13.79 11.76
C ASN A 44 -6.16 12.63 11.26
N THR A 45 -5.55 11.84 12.15
CA THR A 45 -4.53 10.84 11.79
C THR A 45 -5.07 9.80 10.83
N LEU A 46 -6.20 9.19 11.17
CA LEU A 46 -6.81 8.14 10.35
C LEU A 46 -7.38 8.72 9.05
N ILE A 47 -7.96 9.92 9.09
CA ILE A 47 -8.56 10.57 7.92
C ILE A 47 -7.49 10.93 6.89
N LEU A 48 -6.37 11.52 7.31
CA LEU A 48 -5.24 11.82 6.43
C LEU A 48 -4.59 10.54 5.89
N ASN A 49 -4.43 9.52 6.74
CA ASN A 49 -3.96 8.21 6.28
C ASN A 49 -4.89 7.63 5.21
N ALA A 50 -6.21 7.70 5.41
CA ALA A 50 -7.20 7.16 4.48
C ALA A 50 -7.20 7.89 3.13
N ALA A 51 -7.14 9.23 3.14
CA ALA A 51 -7.05 10.02 1.93
C ALA A 51 -5.82 9.66 1.09
N VAL A 52 -4.63 9.63 1.72
CA VAL A 52 -3.38 9.26 1.04
C VAL A 52 -3.38 7.79 0.63
N ALA A 53 -3.91 6.90 1.48
CA ALA A 53 -4.05 5.48 1.16
C ALA A 53 -4.89 5.27 -0.10
N ASN A 54 -6.01 5.97 -0.25
CA ASN A 54 -6.86 5.83 -1.42
C ASN A 54 -6.15 6.24 -2.72
N ILE A 55 -5.28 7.25 -2.70
CA ILE A 55 -4.48 7.63 -3.87
C ILE A 55 -3.59 6.45 -4.31
N ILE A 56 -2.88 5.82 -3.37
CA ILE A 56 -2.03 4.67 -3.72
C ILE A 56 -2.87 3.43 -4.06
N VAL A 57 -4.00 3.17 -3.38
CA VAL A 57 -4.91 2.08 -3.74
C VAL A 57 -5.44 2.27 -5.16
N HIS A 58 -5.78 3.49 -5.58
CA HIS A 58 -6.22 3.75 -6.94
C HIS A 58 -5.18 3.33 -7.98
N ILE A 59 -3.90 3.63 -7.76
CA ILE A 59 -2.81 3.22 -8.67
C ILE A 59 -2.63 1.70 -8.67
N LEU A 60 -2.77 1.05 -7.51
CA LEU A 60 -2.54 -0.38 -7.36
C LEU A 60 -3.72 -1.22 -7.85
N LEU A 61 -4.95 -0.76 -7.63
CA LEU A 61 -6.18 -1.54 -7.71
C LEU A 61 -7.32 -0.81 -8.44
N ASN A 62 -7.13 0.39 -8.97
CA ASN A 62 -8.20 1.21 -9.53
C ASN A 62 -9.50 1.19 -8.68
N HIS A 63 -9.32 1.33 -7.36
CA HIS A 63 -10.38 1.21 -6.36
C HIS A 63 -10.25 2.34 -5.34
N ARG A 64 -11.37 2.75 -4.77
CA ARG A 64 -11.45 3.75 -3.71
C ARG A 64 -12.27 3.17 -2.55
N PHE A 65 -11.70 3.21 -1.34
CA PHE A 65 -12.42 2.80 -0.14
C PHE A 65 -13.08 4.00 0.53
N ASP A 66 -14.18 3.76 1.22
CA ASP A 66 -14.68 4.73 2.19
C ASP A 66 -13.66 4.87 3.35
N TYR A 67 -13.54 6.06 3.93
CA TYR A 67 -12.59 6.30 5.04
C TYR A 67 -12.92 5.48 6.28
N GLN A 68 -14.17 5.05 6.44
CA GLN A 68 -14.66 4.22 7.52
C GLN A 68 -14.64 2.73 7.17
N ASP A 69 -14.22 2.37 5.95
CA ASP A 69 -14.14 0.97 5.53
C ASP A 69 -13.22 0.17 6.47
N PRO A 70 -13.72 -0.89 7.12
CA PRO A 70 -12.93 -1.66 8.09
C PRO A 70 -11.66 -2.26 7.50
N THR A 71 -11.67 -2.57 6.20
CA THR A 71 -10.53 -3.14 5.49
C THR A 71 -9.43 -2.11 5.32
N LEU A 72 -9.78 -0.90 4.85
CA LEU A 72 -8.84 0.20 4.72
C LEU A 72 -8.23 0.57 6.07
N ILE A 73 -9.06 0.71 7.11
CA ILE A 73 -8.62 1.03 8.46
C ILE A 73 -7.64 -0.02 8.99
N LYS A 74 -7.94 -1.31 8.78
CA LYS A 74 -7.06 -2.40 9.20
C LYS A 74 -5.71 -2.33 8.48
N LEU A 75 -5.72 -2.03 7.18
CA LEU A 75 -4.53 -1.91 6.35
C LEU A 75 -3.62 -0.76 6.83
N ILE A 76 -4.22 0.41 7.03
CA ILE A 76 -3.54 1.59 7.56
C ILE A 76 -2.90 1.27 8.91
N LYS A 77 -3.68 0.73 9.86
CA LYS A 77 -3.18 0.41 11.20
C LYS A 77 -2.01 -0.56 11.17
N SER A 78 -2.08 -1.62 10.36
CA SER A 78 -0.98 -2.58 10.22
C SER A 78 0.29 -1.95 9.66
N VAL A 79 0.19 -1.05 8.68
CA VAL A 79 1.35 -0.34 8.13
C VAL A 79 1.92 0.66 9.14
N SER A 80 1.09 1.50 9.74
CA SER A 80 1.56 2.51 10.70
C SER A 80 2.20 1.86 11.93
N GLU A 81 1.64 0.74 12.42
CA GLU A 81 2.26 -0.05 13.49
C GLU A 81 3.62 -0.62 13.04
N ASN A 82 3.71 -1.16 11.82
CA ASN A 82 4.96 -1.68 11.30
C ASN A 82 6.04 -0.62 11.15
N VAL A 83 5.70 0.58 10.67
CA VAL A 83 6.67 1.68 10.53
C VAL A 83 7.13 2.15 11.91
N LYS A 84 6.23 2.24 12.89
CA LYS A 84 6.58 2.56 14.27
C LYS A 84 7.50 1.50 14.89
N ILE A 85 7.21 0.22 14.69
CA ILE A 85 8.03 -0.88 15.18
C ILE A 85 9.38 -0.92 14.46
N ALA A 86 9.42 -0.67 13.15
CA ALA A 86 10.66 -0.64 12.37
C ALA A 86 11.64 0.42 12.87
N GLY A 87 11.15 1.55 13.37
CA GLY A 87 11.95 2.59 14.02
C GLY A 87 12.35 2.29 15.47
N SER A 88 11.94 1.16 16.06
CA SER A 88 12.18 0.86 17.47
C SER A 88 13.59 0.31 17.74
N PRO A 89 14.17 0.55 18.94
CA PRO A 89 15.50 0.05 19.29
C PRO A 89 15.64 -1.47 19.19
N ILE A 90 14.59 -2.22 19.51
CA ILE A 90 14.62 -3.69 19.47
C ILE A 90 14.74 -4.22 18.04
N VAL A 91 14.14 -3.55 17.05
CA VAL A 91 14.30 -3.89 15.64
C VAL A 91 15.68 -3.48 15.14
N MET A 92 16.21 -2.35 15.58
CA MET A 92 17.59 -1.95 15.25
C MET A 92 18.61 -2.99 15.75
N LEU A 93 18.43 -3.49 16.98
CA LEU A 93 19.23 -4.59 17.54
C LEU A 93 19.05 -5.88 16.74
N TYR A 94 17.82 -6.23 16.35
CA TYR A 94 17.56 -7.40 15.51
C TYR A 94 18.27 -7.30 14.15
N ASN A 95 18.22 -6.14 13.50
CA ASN A 95 18.89 -5.91 12.22
C ASN A 95 20.42 -6.00 12.34
N THR A 96 20.98 -5.67 13.51
CA THR A 96 22.42 -5.71 13.77
C THR A 96 22.90 -7.11 14.17
N TYR A 97 22.11 -7.82 15.00
CA TYR A 97 22.47 -9.12 15.59
C TYR A 97 21.35 -10.16 15.42
N PRO A 98 20.98 -10.53 14.18
CA PRO A 98 19.79 -11.35 13.91
C PRO A 98 19.87 -12.74 14.54
N SER A 99 21.05 -13.38 14.55
CA SER A 99 21.24 -14.73 15.10
C SER A 99 21.02 -14.81 16.62
N ILE A 100 21.21 -13.71 17.34
CA ILE A 100 21.01 -13.64 18.80
C ILE A 100 19.58 -13.18 19.08
N MET A 101 19.16 -12.10 18.42
CA MET A 101 17.86 -11.48 18.63
C MET A 101 16.69 -12.35 18.14
N GLY A 102 16.91 -13.27 17.20
CA GLY A 102 15.88 -14.19 16.71
C GLY A 102 15.33 -15.16 17.77
N TRP A 103 16.09 -15.42 18.84
CA TRP A 103 15.65 -16.24 19.97
C TRP A 103 14.85 -15.45 21.01
N ILE A 104 14.96 -14.12 20.98
CA ILE A 104 14.35 -13.24 21.97
C ILE A 104 12.91 -12.92 21.52
N PRO A 105 11.89 -13.01 22.39
CA PRO A 105 10.56 -12.52 22.05
C PRO A 105 10.57 -11.00 21.91
N GLY A 106 9.90 -10.45 20.90
CA GLY A 106 9.84 -9.00 20.71
C GLY A 106 9.00 -8.56 19.53
N SER A 107 8.82 -7.25 19.41
CA SER A 107 7.98 -6.60 18.39
C SER A 107 8.45 -6.87 16.94
N HIS A 108 9.69 -7.30 16.74
CA HIS A 108 10.17 -7.74 15.42
C HIS A 108 9.33 -8.91 14.86
N LYS A 109 8.70 -9.74 15.70
CA LYS A 109 7.77 -10.80 15.25
C LYS A 109 6.43 -10.23 14.78
N THR A 110 5.93 -9.18 15.42
CA THR A 110 4.69 -8.47 15.04
C THR A 110 4.79 -7.88 13.63
N VAL A 111 5.98 -7.43 13.20
CA VAL A 111 6.22 -6.94 11.84
C VAL A 111 5.86 -8.00 10.79
N PHE A 112 6.31 -9.24 11.01
CA PHE A 112 6.02 -10.36 10.10
C PHE A 112 4.53 -10.70 10.07
N GLU A 113 3.85 -10.70 11.22
CA GLU A 113 2.41 -10.95 11.28
C GLU A 113 1.60 -9.90 10.51
N ASN A 114 1.95 -8.62 10.67
CA ASN A 114 1.29 -7.52 9.96
C ASN A 114 1.59 -7.55 8.46
N PHE A 115 2.81 -7.90 8.07
CA PHE A 115 3.14 -8.14 6.67
C PHE A 115 2.31 -9.28 6.08
N GLN A 116 2.11 -10.36 6.85
CA GLN A 116 1.28 -11.48 6.42
C GLN A 116 -0.20 -11.09 6.27
N LYS A 117 -0.74 -10.23 7.14
CA LYS A 117 -2.10 -9.67 7.02
C LYS A 117 -2.26 -8.85 5.72
N LEU A 118 -1.29 -7.97 5.44
CA LEU A 118 -1.24 -7.18 4.20
C LEU A 118 -1.18 -8.11 2.97
N SER A 119 -0.29 -9.10 3.00
CA SER A 119 -0.12 -10.11 1.95
C SER A 119 -1.41 -10.94 1.71
N ASN A 120 -2.14 -11.29 2.77
CA ASN A 120 -3.40 -12.02 2.66
C ASN A 120 -4.52 -11.17 2.05
N PHE A 121 -4.64 -9.90 2.44
CA PHE A 121 -5.61 -8.97 1.83
C PHE A 121 -5.36 -8.81 0.33
N LEU A 122 -4.09 -8.60 -0.03
CA LEU A 122 -3.70 -8.51 -1.42
C LEU A 122 -4.02 -9.82 -2.15
N LYS A 123 -3.71 -10.98 -1.56
CA LYS A 123 -4.08 -12.31 -2.10
C LYS A 123 -5.57 -12.46 -2.37
N GLU A 124 -6.44 -12.13 -1.42
CA GLU A 124 -7.89 -12.21 -1.61
C GLU A 124 -8.38 -11.31 -2.74
N THR A 125 -7.83 -10.11 -2.83
CA THR A 125 -8.15 -9.15 -3.88
C THR A 125 -7.63 -9.64 -5.25
N PHE A 126 -6.45 -10.27 -5.28
CA PHE A 126 -5.86 -10.88 -6.48
C PHE A 126 -6.66 -12.05 -7.01
N THR A 127 -7.12 -12.95 -6.13
CA THR A 127 -7.86 -14.15 -6.56
C THR A 127 -9.10 -13.76 -7.38
N LYS A 128 -9.82 -12.72 -6.95
CA LYS A 128 -11.00 -12.22 -7.68
C LYS A 128 -10.65 -11.59 -9.03
N ARG A 129 -9.53 -10.86 -9.12
CA ARG A 129 -9.12 -10.18 -10.36
C ARG A 129 -8.51 -11.09 -11.39
N ARG A 130 -7.84 -12.16 -10.96
CA ARG A 130 -7.20 -13.11 -11.87
C ARG A 130 -8.19 -13.73 -12.86
N ASP A 131 -9.42 -13.94 -12.41
CA ASP A 131 -10.50 -14.52 -13.22
C ASP A 131 -11.20 -13.48 -14.13
N GLN A 132 -11.01 -12.18 -13.86
CA GLN A 132 -11.63 -11.06 -14.58
C GLN A 132 -10.63 -10.24 -15.41
N LEU A 133 -9.38 -10.73 -15.54
CA LEU A 133 -8.31 -10.02 -16.21
C LEU A 133 -8.58 -9.92 -17.72
N ASP A 134 -8.70 -8.68 -18.22
CA ASP A 134 -8.61 -8.38 -19.64
C ASP A 134 -7.18 -7.97 -19.99
N VAL A 135 -6.52 -8.76 -20.83
CA VAL A 135 -5.14 -8.49 -21.26
C VAL A 135 -5.03 -7.20 -22.08
N ASN A 136 -6.12 -6.81 -22.75
CA ASN A 136 -6.17 -5.62 -23.61
C ASN A 136 -6.54 -4.34 -22.85
N ASP A 137 -7.08 -4.46 -21.63
CA ASP A 137 -7.50 -3.33 -20.78
C ASP A 137 -6.89 -3.47 -19.37
N GLN A 138 -5.60 -3.12 -19.28
CA GLN A 138 -4.88 -3.08 -18.02
C GLN A 138 -5.14 -1.75 -17.33
N ARG A 139 -5.84 -1.76 -16.19
CA ARG A 139 -6.32 -0.53 -15.55
C ARG A 139 -5.53 -0.13 -14.31
N ASP A 140 -4.66 -1.00 -13.82
CA ASP A 140 -3.82 -0.75 -12.67
C ASP A 140 -2.54 -1.61 -12.67
N LEU A 141 -1.69 -1.37 -11.67
CA LEU A 141 -0.42 -2.05 -11.52
C LEU A 141 -0.56 -3.58 -11.42
N ILE A 142 -1.68 -4.06 -10.86
CA ILE A 142 -1.92 -5.48 -10.67
C ILE A 142 -2.25 -6.13 -12.00
N ASP A 143 -3.14 -5.55 -12.79
CA ASP A 143 -3.47 -6.05 -14.13
C ASP A 143 -2.19 -6.13 -14.98
N ALA A 144 -1.37 -5.08 -14.96
CA ALA A 144 -0.09 -5.06 -15.68
C ALA A 144 0.89 -6.13 -15.20
N PHE A 145 0.94 -6.41 -13.89
CA PHE A 145 1.78 -7.48 -13.36
C PHE A 145 1.27 -8.85 -13.79
N LEU A 146 -0.04 -9.09 -13.74
CA LEU A 146 -0.65 -10.36 -14.11
C LEU A 146 -0.45 -10.67 -15.59
N VAL A 147 -0.56 -9.68 -16.47
CA VAL A 147 -0.23 -9.84 -17.90
C VAL A 147 1.23 -10.25 -18.08
N LYS A 148 2.18 -9.57 -17.42
CA LYS A 148 3.60 -9.95 -17.46
C LYS A 148 3.85 -11.36 -16.92
N GLN A 149 3.15 -11.75 -15.86
CA GLN A 149 3.21 -13.11 -15.32
C GLN A 149 2.70 -14.17 -16.33
N GLN A 150 1.71 -13.84 -17.16
CA GLN A 150 1.25 -14.74 -18.22
C GLN A 150 2.23 -14.83 -19.40
N GLU A 151 2.89 -13.73 -19.76
CA GLU A 151 3.89 -13.67 -20.83
C GLU A 151 5.15 -14.50 -20.49
N GLU A 152 5.60 -14.52 -19.24
CA GLU A 152 6.83 -15.23 -18.82
C GLU A 152 6.68 -16.77 -18.70
N LYS A 153 5.58 -17.37 -19.18
CA LYS A 153 5.26 -18.80 -18.94
C LYS A 153 6.22 -19.82 -19.58
N SER A 154 7.13 -19.44 -20.48
CA SER A 154 7.93 -20.38 -21.29
C SER A 154 9.41 -20.53 -20.91
N SER A 155 10.02 -19.61 -20.16
CA SER A 155 11.41 -19.82 -19.68
C SER A 155 11.73 -18.98 -18.44
N SER A 156 11.63 -19.61 -17.26
CA SER A 156 12.01 -19.04 -15.96
C SER A 156 11.06 -17.97 -15.42
N LYS A 157 10.08 -18.38 -14.59
CA LYS A 157 9.29 -17.49 -13.70
C LYS A 157 10.17 -16.85 -12.61
N LYS A 158 11.19 -16.09 -13.00
CA LYS A 158 12.20 -15.58 -12.06
C LYS A 158 11.65 -14.42 -11.24
N PHE A 159 10.87 -13.53 -11.85
CA PHE A 159 10.47 -12.28 -11.21
C PHE A 159 8.96 -12.12 -11.04
N PHE A 160 8.14 -12.63 -11.97
CA PHE A 160 6.70 -12.39 -11.94
C PHE A 160 5.93 -13.58 -11.31
N HIS A 161 6.17 -13.83 -10.02
CA HIS A 161 5.42 -14.79 -9.21
C HIS A 161 4.65 -14.10 -8.07
N ASP A 162 3.66 -14.78 -7.53
CA ASP A 162 2.69 -14.20 -6.58
C ASP A 162 3.37 -13.62 -5.33
N GLU A 163 4.44 -14.24 -4.82
CA GLU A 163 5.19 -13.69 -3.68
C GLU A 163 5.86 -12.35 -3.98
N ASN A 164 6.42 -12.15 -5.18
CA ASN A 164 7.01 -10.86 -5.55
C ASN A 164 5.94 -9.79 -5.75
N LEU A 165 4.75 -10.17 -6.22
CA LEU A 165 3.63 -9.26 -6.33
C LEU A 165 3.16 -8.78 -4.95
N LYS A 166 3.01 -9.71 -3.99
CA LYS A 166 2.66 -9.38 -2.60
C LYS A 166 3.65 -8.41 -1.97
N VAL A 167 4.95 -8.69 -2.11
CA VAL A 167 6.02 -7.81 -1.62
C VAL A 167 5.96 -6.45 -2.31
N LEU A 168 5.85 -6.41 -3.64
CA LEU A 168 5.77 -5.18 -4.40
C LEU A 168 4.60 -4.28 -3.96
N LEU A 169 3.41 -4.85 -3.83
CA LEU A 169 2.25 -4.10 -3.39
C LEU A 169 2.39 -3.62 -1.95
N GLY A 170 2.93 -4.47 -1.07
CA GLY A 170 3.18 -4.10 0.32
C GLY A 170 4.16 -2.93 0.42
N ASP A 171 5.25 -2.98 -0.34
CA ASP A 171 6.25 -1.90 -0.41
C ASP A 171 5.63 -0.60 -0.93
N LEU A 172 4.90 -0.65 -2.05
CA LEU A 172 4.29 0.54 -2.66
C LEU A 172 3.22 1.15 -1.77
N PHE A 173 2.34 0.34 -1.19
CA PHE A 173 1.30 0.81 -0.28
C PHE A 173 1.91 1.44 0.97
N ALA A 174 2.87 0.76 1.63
CA ALA A 174 3.48 1.27 2.85
C ALA A 174 4.29 2.55 2.61
N ALA A 175 5.11 2.58 1.55
CA ALA A 175 5.93 3.74 1.22
C ALA A 175 5.09 4.94 0.80
N GLY A 176 4.07 4.72 -0.05
CA GLY A 176 3.23 5.79 -0.60
C GLY A 176 2.25 6.39 0.40
N MET A 177 1.76 5.59 1.36
CA MET A 177 0.79 6.06 2.35
C MET A 177 1.46 6.73 3.55
N GLU A 178 2.33 6.02 4.26
CA GLU A 178 2.75 6.42 5.61
C GLU A 178 3.63 7.67 5.61
N THR A 179 4.53 7.78 4.63
CA THR A 179 5.48 8.90 4.58
C THR A 179 4.76 10.21 4.25
N THR A 180 3.94 10.21 3.20
CA THR A 180 3.17 11.39 2.77
C THR A 180 2.15 11.81 3.81
N SER A 181 1.39 10.89 4.40
CA SER A 181 0.42 11.22 5.45
C SER A 181 1.09 11.77 6.70
N THR A 182 2.27 11.26 7.07
CA THR A 182 3.07 11.79 8.17
C THR A 182 3.55 13.20 7.84
N THR A 183 4.11 13.44 6.65
CA THR A 183 4.53 14.79 6.25
C THR A 183 3.37 15.78 6.29
N LEU A 184 2.18 15.41 5.82
CA LEU A 184 0.99 16.25 5.90
C LEU A 184 0.59 16.55 7.34
N ARG A 185 0.56 15.53 8.21
CA ARG A 185 0.29 15.72 9.65
C ARG A 185 1.25 16.66 10.33
N TRP A 186 2.53 16.61 9.98
CA TRP A 186 3.55 17.51 10.55
C TRP A 186 3.42 18.95 10.04
N GLY A 187 2.78 19.15 8.89
CA GLY A 187 2.57 20.48 8.29
C GLY A 187 1.31 21.20 8.76
N ILE A 188 0.41 20.53 9.49
CA ILE A 188 -0.85 21.06 10.03
C ILE A 188 -0.71 21.20 11.55
#